data_AF-A0A923DM99-F1
#
_entry.id   AF-A0A923DM99-F1
#
_cell.length_a   1.000
_cell.length_b   1.000
_cell.length_c   1.000
_cell.angle_alpha   90.00
_cell.angle_beta   90.00
_cell.angle_gamma   90.00
#
_symmetry.space_group_name_H-M   'P 1'
#
loop_
_entity.id
_entity.type
_entity.pdbx_description
1 polymer ?
#
loop_
_entity_poly.entity_id
_entity_poly.type
_entity_poly.pdbx_seq_one_letter_code
_entity_poly.pdbx_strand_id
1 'polypeptide(L)'
;MSVELLKRVDRILQAESLIRSRAGELIPVRDILYIYSSGGVFAVRAGKDDAELEGALSSWEKRLRGLFMQTHRRYLVALDRIEGTYERFPLGAEAYQRPKGGERPGRDDECEISLHGSAARIPVIGAYGKVLKKALGITKFHYLSPENPDDRKLRLYGLIDFGWRELASLDPADKEAVVAFKAKWDVKQFSRERMLSCFRQYGVNEINKKRVIKNIIYQLWRWIKKGIEPKGDGNIRSLWYQVKTVLAYHSDILEAGDVDTFYNTLQEMIEEKELFRYKDFGFFDETADWRAVGEVLPHVVLVTEKKGLLFFIQSMATAVGASYMTLKGEPTMIAMEYFGDELKEKCGGRPLVLLCVTDVDPAGESIQRNLAKGLAKTNAIERTVRLVDTSLYTDQQIKIIRWPTAYYLKKGDEIKPAPPTSKSWLTKALRWFETMQNDPRLLKFEDAADGWTKITIFGIEADSADRQKVEARFRAELEKMGAVGPARNQAAKMRKK
;
A
#
# COMPACT_ATOMS: atom_id res chain seq x y z
N MET A 1 -10.35 28.75 39.06
CA MET A 1 -10.03 28.96 37.63
C MET A 1 -8.73 28.25 37.30
N SER A 2 -8.67 27.39 36.27
CA SER A 2 -7.44 26.65 35.97
C SER A 2 -6.35 27.57 35.42
N VAL A 3 -5.09 27.28 35.73
CA VAL A 3 -3.90 28.00 35.22
C VAL A 3 -3.88 28.08 33.69
N GLU A 4 -4.50 27.09 33.02
CA GLU A 4 -4.59 27.01 31.58
C GLU A 4 -5.66 27.93 30.99
N LEU A 5 -6.77 28.14 31.71
CA LEU A 5 -7.83 29.08 31.34
C LEU A 5 -7.35 30.53 31.48
N LEU A 6 -6.60 30.83 32.54
CA LEU A 6 -5.91 32.13 32.72
C LEU A 6 -4.93 32.43 31.58
N LYS A 7 -4.08 31.46 31.20
CA LYS A 7 -3.14 31.59 30.06
C LYS A 7 -3.81 31.73 28.70
N ARG A 8 -5.05 31.26 28.54
CA ARG A 8 -5.86 31.45 27.32
C ARG A 8 -6.49 32.84 27.30
N VAL A 9 -7.06 33.29 28.41
CA VAL A 9 -7.62 34.65 28.56
C VAL A 9 -6.54 35.72 28.37
N ASP A 10 -5.36 35.56 28.97
CA ASP A 10 -4.23 36.49 28.79
C ASP A 10 -3.74 36.57 27.33
N ARG A 11 -3.75 35.45 26.60
CA ARG A 11 -3.38 35.43 25.18
C ARG A 11 -4.39 36.15 24.29
N ILE A 12 -5.68 36.01 24.59
CA ILE A 12 -6.76 36.72 23.86
C ILE A 12 -6.64 38.22 24.12
N LEU A 13 -6.45 38.64 25.39
CA LEU A 13 -6.27 40.05 25.75
C LEU A 13 -4.99 40.66 25.16
N GLN A 14 -3.89 39.91 25.08
CA GLN A 14 -2.65 40.37 24.42
C GLN A 14 -2.78 40.49 22.89
N ALA A 15 -3.58 39.64 22.24
CA ALA A 15 -3.81 39.72 20.80
C ALA A 15 -4.63 40.98 20.40
N GLU A 16 -5.47 41.47 21.30
CA GLU A 16 -6.23 42.72 21.13
C GLU A 16 -5.46 43.97 21.59
N SER A 17 -4.25 43.81 22.13
CA SER A 17 -3.43 44.95 22.55
C SER A 17 -2.94 45.79 21.36
N LEU A 18 -2.74 47.08 21.62
CA LEU A 18 -2.21 48.04 20.66
C LEU A 18 -0.70 48.22 20.89
N ILE A 19 0.09 48.18 19.82
CA ILE A 19 1.49 48.59 19.83
C ILE A 19 1.66 49.91 19.10
N ARG A 20 2.65 50.70 19.50
CA ARG A 20 2.94 51.99 18.88
C ARG A 20 4.10 51.84 17.89
N SER A 21 3.93 52.33 16.66
CA SER A 21 5.00 52.45 15.67
C SER A 21 5.90 53.66 15.97
N ARG A 22 7.07 53.73 15.34
CA ARG A 22 7.98 54.89 15.43
C ARG A 22 7.34 56.19 14.94
N ALA A 23 6.41 56.09 13.98
CA ALA A 23 5.62 57.22 13.49
C ALA A 23 4.44 57.59 14.41
N GLY A 24 4.28 56.91 15.56
CA GLY A 24 3.21 57.17 16.53
C GLY A 24 1.88 56.47 16.22
N GLU A 25 1.81 55.64 15.18
CA GLU A 25 0.61 54.88 14.80
C GLU A 25 0.31 53.78 15.84
N LEU A 26 -0.96 53.63 16.24
CA LEU A 26 -1.41 52.52 17.09
C LEU A 26 -1.88 51.34 16.24
N ILE A 27 -1.21 50.20 16.38
CA ILE A 27 -1.39 49.01 15.56
C ILE A 27 -1.91 47.87 16.44
N PRO A 28 -3.08 47.27 16.13
CA PRO A 28 -3.53 46.05 16.79
C PRO A 28 -2.56 44.90 16.52
N VAL A 29 -2.17 44.17 17.57
CA VAL A 29 -1.24 43.04 17.44
C VAL A 29 -1.78 41.95 16.49
N ARG A 30 -3.10 41.70 16.52
CA ARG A 30 -3.76 40.74 15.61
C ARG A 30 -3.62 41.07 14.11
N ASP A 31 -3.35 42.32 13.74
CA ASP A 31 -3.24 42.76 12.35
C ASP A 31 -1.83 42.52 11.78
N ILE A 32 -0.88 42.14 12.63
CA ILE A 32 0.52 41.93 12.26
C ILE A 32 0.70 40.47 11.83
N LEU A 33 1.21 40.26 10.61
CA LEU A 33 1.48 38.94 10.06
C LEU A 33 2.85 38.41 10.53
N TYR A 34 3.86 39.26 10.43
CA TYR A 34 5.21 39.00 10.93
C TYR A 34 5.96 40.31 11.16
N ILE A 35 7.02 40.24 11.94
CA ILE A 35 7.96 41.32 12.20
C ILE A 35 9.33 40.89 11.66
N TYR A 36 10.02 41.77 10.96
CA TYR A 36 11.36 41.48 10.45
C TYR A 36 12.37 42.58 10.77
N SER A 37 13.66 42.22 10.73
CA SER A 37 14.77 43.16 10.91
C SER A 37 15.61 43.32 9.64
N SER A 38 15.74 44.56 9.17
CA SER A 38 16.55 44.97 8.02
C SER A 38 17.00 46.43 8.17
N GLY A 39 18.08 46.69 8.93
CA GLY A 39 18.53 48.05 9.26
C GLY A 39 17.65 48.80 10.28
N GLY A 40 16.40 48.37 10.45
CA GLY A 40 15.46 48.68 11.52
C GLY A 40 14.57 47.47 11.82
N VAL A 41 13.51 47.63 12.60
CA VAL A 41 12.51 46.57 12.86
C VAL A 41 11.16 47.00 12.31
N PHE A 42 10.51 46.14 11.53
CA PHE A 42 9.29 46.46 10.80
C PHE A 42 8.20 45.42 11.04
N ALA A 43 6.97 45.87 11.26
CA ALA A 43 5.78 45.03 11.35
C ALA A 43 5.01 45.04 10.02
N VAL A 44 4.83 43.84 9.45
CA VAL A 44 4.09 43.64 8.19
C VAL A 44 2.64 43.35 8.49
N ARG A 45 1.75 44.00 7.74
CA ARG A 45 0.29 43.95 7.93
C ARG A 45 -0.39 43.57 6.63
N ALA A 46 -1.49 42.83 6.71
CA ALA A 46 -2.21 42.41 5.51
C ALA A 46 -2.79 43.63 4.76
N GLY A 47 -2.35 43.84 3.51
CA GLY A 47 -2.88 44.91 2.64
C GLY A 47 -2.58 46.33 3.08
N LYS A 48 -1.60 46.55 3.98
CA LYS A 48 -1.14 47.87 4.44
C LYS A 48 0.38 47.96 4.37
N ASP A 49 0.89 49.19 4.38
CA ASP A 49 2.33 49.42 4.44
C ASP A 49 2.96 48.93 5.75
N ASP A 50 4.22 48.52 5.65
CA ASP A 50 5.05 48.11 6.78
C ASP A 50 5.22 49.27 7.77
N ALA A 51 5.07 48.99 9.06
CA ALA A 51 5.26 49.99 10.11
C ALA A 51 6.60 49.78 10.83
N GLU A 52 7.43 50.82 10.90
CA GLU A 52 8.67 50.79 11.66
C GLU A 52 8.37 50.77 13.17
N LEU A 53 9.04 49.89 13.90
CA LEU A 53 8.91 49.70 15.34
C LEU A 53 10.20 50.15 16.06
N GLU A 54 10.04 50.67 17.27
CA GLU A 54 11.18 51.04 18.11
C GLU A 54 11.82 49.82 18.79
N GLY A 55 13.15 49.85 18.91
CA GLY A 55 13.92 48.83 19.62
C GLY A 55 14.30 47.61 18.79
N ALA A 56 14.98 46.66 19.43
CA ALA A 56 15.49 45.45 18.77
C ALA A 56 14.43 44.34 18.65
N LEU A 57 14.59 43.45 17.66
CA LEU A 57 13.70 42.31 17.44
C LEU A 57 13.53 41.42 18.68
N SER A 58 14.58 41.27 19.50
CA SER A 58 14.57 40.51 20.76
C SER A 58 13.69 41.12 21.85
N SER A 59 13.53 42.46 21.86
CA SER A 59 12.59 43.14 22.76
C SER A 59 11.15 42.81 22.38
N TRP A 60 10.86 42.76 21.09
CA TRP A 60 9.54 42.39 20.56
C TRP A 60 9.23 40.91 20.76
N GLU A 61 10.20 40.01 20.60
CA GLU A 61 10.06 38.60 20.92
C GLU A 61 9.64 38.38 22.38
N LYS A 62 10.27 39.10 23.32
CA LYS A 62 9.92 39.04 24.76
C LYS A 62 8.50 39.58 25.01
N ARG A 63 8.16 40.70 24.38
CA ARG A 63 6.87 41.38 24.55
C ARG A 63 5.69 40.57 23.99
N LEU A 64 5.90 39.88 22.87
CA LEU A 64 4.87 39.14 22.14
C LEU A 64 4.95 37.62 22.33
N ARG A 65 5.66 37.19 23.39
CA ARG A 65 5.92 35.78 23.68
C ARG A 65 4.61 35.00 23.79
N GLY A 66 4.49 33.94 22.98
CA GLY A 66 3.33 33.03 22.99
C GLY A 66 2.25 33.37 21.96
N LEU A 67 2.30 34.55 21.36
CA LEU A 67 1.53 34.92 20.16
C LEU A 67 2.42 34.90 18.91
N PHE A 68 3.65 35.36 19.07
CA PHE A 68 4.65 35.39 18.02
C PHE A 68 5.82 34.46 18.34
N MET A 69 6.45 33.92 17.31
CA MET A 69 7.60 33.03 17.45
C MET A 69 8.71 33.37 16.48
N GLN A 70 9.96 33.33 16.98
CA GLN A 70 11.11 33.55 16.14
C GLN A 70 11.34 32.31 15.26
N THR A 71 11.42 32.50 13.95
CA THR A 71 11.65 31.43 12.97
C THR A 71 13.04 31.51 12.34
N HIS A 72 13.60 32.72 12.31
CA HIS A 72 14.93 33.03 11.84
C HIS A 72 15.47 34.23 12.61
N ARG A 73 16.80 34.43 12.61
CA ARG A 73 17.47 35.54 13.33
C ARG A 73 16.91 36.94 13.02
N ARG A 74 16.23 37.08 11.89
CA ARG A 74 15.60 38.32 11.42
C ARG A 74 14.07 38.31 11.40
N TYR A 75 13.41 37.21 11.73
CA TYR A 75 11.96 37.08 11.57
C TYR A 75 11.28 36.59 12.84
N LEU A 76 10.20 37.27 13.20
CA LEU A 76 9.28 36.92 14.26
C LEU A 76 7.87 36.80 13.65
N VAL A 77 7.23 35.65 13.76
CA VAL A 77 6.04 35.31 12.98
C VAL A 77 4.84 35.09 13.89
N ALA A 78 3.66 35.62 13.50
CA ALA A 78 2.41 35.38 14.21
C ALA A 78 1.99 33.92 14.03
N LEU A 79 1.83 33.19 15.14
CA LEU A 79 1.59 31.74 15.10
C LEU A 79 0.24 31.37 14.47
N ASP A 80 -0.79 32.17 14.73
CA ASP A 80 -2.15 32.00 14.21
C ASP A 80 -2.28 32.32 12.72
N ARG A 81 -1.27 32.95 12.12
CA ARG A 81 -1.22 33.29 10.69
C ARG A 81 -0.53 32.23 9.85
N ILE A 82 0.15 31.25 10.46
CA ILE A 82 0.86 30.20 9.73
C ILE A 82 -0.13 29.32 8.97
N GLU A 83 -0.07 29.34 7.64
CA GLU A 83 -0.95 28.59 6.76
C GLU A 83 -0.37 27.21 6.39
N GLY A 84 0.96 27.14 6.25
CA GLY A 84 1.65 25.91 5.84
C GLY A 84 3.16 26.07 5.78
N THR A 85 3.84 24.97 5.45
CA THR A 85 5.30 24.86 5.32
C THR A 85 5.69 24.40 3.93
N TYR A 86 6.79 24.94 3.40
CA TYR A 86 7.39 24.62 2.11
C TYR A 86 8.82 24.15 2.33
N GLU A 87 9.24 23.09 1.65
CA GLU A 87 10.66 22.75 1.60
C GLU A 87 11.39 23.70 0.66
N ARG A 88 12.47 24.33 1.13
CA ARG A 88 13.32 25.19 0.32
C ARG A 88 14.43 24.36 -0.30
N PHE A 89 14.29 23.98 -1.58
CA PHE A 89 15.41 23.48 -2.37
C PHE A 89 15.46 24.17 -3.74
N PRO A 90 16.67 24.49 -4.23
CA PRO A 90 16.93 25.54 -5.21
C PRO A 90 16.19 25.27 -6.52
N LEU A 91 15.57 26.32 -7.06
CA LEU A 91 14.99 26.32 -8.40
C LEU A 91 16.13 26.25 -9.43
N GLY A 92 16.09 25.23 -10.29
CA GLY A 92 16.69 25.26 -11.63
C GLY A 92 18.15 24.86 -11.76
N ALA A 93 18.42 23.99 -12.74
CA ALA A 93 19.74 23.71 -13.31
C ALA A 93 20.14 24.72 -14.40
N GLU A 94 19.68 25.98 -14.31
CA GLU A 94 20.21 27.07 -15.10
C GLU A 94 20.78 28.11 -14.13
N ALA A 95 22.11 28.14 -14.08
CA ALA A 95 22.97 29.07 -13.35
C ALA A 95 22.28 29.87 -12.22
N TYR A 96 22.38 29.36 -10.98
CA TYR A 96 22.30 30.20 -9.80
C TYR A 96 23.32 31.34 -9.94
N GLN A 97 22.89 32.51 -10.40
CA GLN A 97 23.65 33.73 -10.23
C GLN A 97 23.45 34.19 -8.79
N ARG A 98 24.53 34.04 -8.02
CA ARG A 98 24.71 34.56 -6.68
C ARG A 98 24.13 35.97 -6.59
N PRO A 99 23.26 36.28 -5.60
CA PRO A 99 22.94 37.66 -5.29
C PRO A 99 24.27 38.41 -5.05
N LYS A 100 24.56 39.40 -5.90
CA LYS A 100 25.67 40.31 -5.64
C LYS A 100 25.23 41.25 -4.53
N GLY A 101 25.63 40.92 -3.30
CA GLY A 101 25.41 41.75 -2.12
C GLY A 101 25.08 40.92 -0.87
N GLY A 102 26.09 40.71 -0.02
CA GLY A 102 25.97 40.50 1.43
C GLY A 102 25.25 39.27 2.01
N GLU A 103 24.26 38.67 1.36
CA GLU A 103 23.39 37.68 1.99
C GLU A 103 23.58 36.28 1.38
N ARG A 104 24.44 35.49 2.03
CA ARG A 104 24.49 34.05 1.82
C ARG A 104 23.20 33.42 2.36
N PRO A 105 22.44 32.62 1.58
CA PRO A 105 21.48 31.68 2.15
C PRO A 105 22.25 30.69 3.06
N GLY A 106 21.81 30.54 4.30
CA GLY A 106 22.49 29.72 5.29
C GLY A 106 22.33 28.23 5.00
N ARG A 107 23.38 27.45 5.27
CA ARG A 107 23.36 25.97 5.27
C ARG A 107 22.37 25.36 6.28
N ASP A 108 21.67 26.19 7.05
CA ASP A 108 20.92 25.83 8.27
C ASP A 108 19.39 26.03 8.15
N ASP A 109 18.88 26.39 6.98
CA ASP A 109 17.44 26.56 6.72
C ASP A 109 16.73 25.19 6.66
N GLU A 110 15.75 24.92 7.52
CA GLU A 110 14.96 23.67 7.56
C GLU A 110 13.75 23.70 6.61
N CYS A 111 13.05 24.83 6.51
CA CYS A 111 11.89 25.02 5.62
C CYS A 111 11.57 26.53 5.46
N GLU A 112 10.57 26.85 4.64
CA GLU A 112 9.89 28.14 4.62
C GLU A 112 8.44 27.97 5.11
N ILE A 113 7.81 29.02 5.62
CA ILE A 113 6.39 29.05 6.00
C ILE A 113 5.61 30.07 5.18
N SER A 114 4.37 29.74 4.84
CA SER A 114 3.35 30.68 4.36
C SER A 114 2.57 31.32 5.49
N LEU A 115 2.08 32.52 5.23
CA LEU A 115 1.18 33.22 6.13
C LEU A 115 -0.10 33.61 5.41
N HIS A 116 -1.24 33.36 6.05
CA HIS A 116 -2.54 33.81 5.54
C HIS A 116 -2.54 35.34 5.43
N GLY A 117 -2.81 35.87 4.23
CA GLY A 117 -2.80 37.31 3.95
C GLY A 117 -1.46 37.89 3.52
N SER A 118 -0.43 37.06 3.26
CA SER A 118 0.82 37.48 2.64
C SER A 118 1.33 36.47 1.62
N ALA A 119 1.89 36.96 0.51
CA ALA A 119 2.61 36.13 -0.45
C ALA A 119 4.05 35.79 -0.01
N ALA A 120 4.52 36.38 1.10
CA ALA A 120 5.89 36.20 1.58
C ALA A 120 6.16 34.76 2.06
N ARG A 121 7.37 34.27 1.76
CA ARG A 121 7.90 33.00 2.28
C ARG A 121 8.90 33.31 3.38
N ILE A 122 8.60 32.90 4.62
CA ILE A 122 9.45 33.20 5.75
C ILE A 122 10.34 32.01 6.06
N PRO A 123 11.68 32.15 6.10
CA PRO A 123 12.56 31.02 6.38
C PRO A 123 12.47 30.59 7.85
N VAL A 124 12.64 29.28 8.06
CA VAL A 124 12.80 28.64 9.36
C VAL A 124 14.17 27.97 9.40
N ILE A 125 15.05 28.38 10.32
CA ILE A 125 16.35 27.71 10.52
C ILE A 125 16.29 26.70 11.66
N GLY A 126 17.16 25.69 11.61
CA GLY A 126 17.14 24.57 12.56
C GLY A 126 17.22 24.95 14.03
N ALA A 127 17.94 26.04 14.35
CA ALA A 127 18.01 26.59 15.71
C ALA A 127 16.62 26.95 16.29
N TYR A 128 15.71 27.47 15.44
CA TYR A 128 14.35 27.84 15.83
C TYR A 128 13.33 26.75 15.52
N GLY A 129 13.66 25.82 14.62
CA GLY A 129 12.77 24.75 14.17
C GLY A 129 12.25 23.87 15.31
N LYS A 130 13.10 23.55 16.30
CA LYS A 130 12.72 22.71 17.46
C LYS A 130 11.62 23.36 18.31
N VAL A 131 11.71 24.67 18.55
CA VAL A 131 10.75 25.40 19.39
C VAL A 131 9.42 25.57 18.64
N LEU A 132 9.48 25.88 17.35
CA LEU A 132 8.30 26.01 16.49
C LEU A 132 7.55 24.68 16.33
N LYS A 133 8.26 23.57 16.12
CA LYS A 133 7.68 22.21 16.13
C LYS A 133 6.92 21.93 17.42
N LYS A 134 7.51 22.24 18.57
CA LYS A 134 6.87 22.06 19.89
C LYS A 134 5.61 22.92 20.04
N ALA A 135 5.65 24.17 19.59
CA ALA A 135 4.50 25.09 19.68
C ALA A 135 3.34 24.68 18.76
N LEU A 136 3.64 24.11 17.60
CA LEU A 136 2.67 23.59 16.64
C LEU A 136 2.23 22.15 16.93
N GLY A 137 2.80 21.49 17.96
CA GLY A 137 2.48 20.10 18.29
C GLY A 137 2.98 19.06 17.27
N ILE A 138 3.97 19.40 16.44
CA ILE A 138 4.50 18.54 15.38
C ILE A 138 5.92 18.07 15.68
N THR A 139 6.33 16.94 15.08
CA THR A 139 7.69 16.39 15.24
C THR A 139 8.62 16.70 14.06
N LYS A 140 8.06 17.09 12.90
CA LYS A 140 8.77 17.46 11.67
C LYS A 140 7.94 18.47 10.88
N PHE A 141 8.58 19.34 10.08
CA PHE A 141 7.88 20.35 9.27
C PHE A 141 7.23 19.80 8.00
N HIS A 142 7.48 18.53 7.63
CA HIS A 142 6.99 17.95 6.38
C HIS A 142 5.45 17.74 6.30
N TYR A 143 4.64 18.20 7.27
CA TYR A 143 3.24 17.75 7.43
C TYR A 143 2.26 18.76 8.05
N LEU A 144 2.14 19.99 7.55
CA LEU A 144 1.11 20.93 8.05
C LEU A 144 -0.01 21.22 7.03
N SER A 145 -1.13 20.49 7.20
CA SER A 145 -2.49 21.05 7.31
C SER A 145 -3.47 20.00 7.94
N PRO A 146 -4.46 20.38 8.77
CA PRO A 146 -5.16 19.53 9.78
C PRO A 146 -6.52 18.95 9.31
N GLU A 147 -7.17 17.91 9.84
CA GLU A 147 -6.97 16.82 10.84
C GLU A 147 -8.10 15.76 10.60
N ASN A 148 -7.75 14.49 10.39
CA ASN A 148 -8.44 13.27 10.87
C ASN A 148 -7.33 12.34 11.45
N PRO A 149 -7.53 11.68 12.61
CA PRO A 149 -6.56 10.75 13.20
C PRO A 149 -6.02 9.67 12.24
N ASP A 150 -6.84 9.20 11.30
CA ASP A 150 -6.44 8.22 10.29
C ASP A 150 -5.54 8.82 9.19
N ASP A 151 -5.59 10.15 8.98
CA ASP A 151 -4.80 10.87 7.96
C ASP A 151 -3.31 10.89 8.29
N ARG A 152 -2.93 10.77 9.57
CA ARG A 152 -1.50 10.75 9.91
C ARG A 152 -0.81 9.54 9.28
N LYS A 153 -1.45 8.37 9.27
CA LYS A 153 -0.90 7.15 8.68
C LYS A 153 -0.85 7.26 7.15
N LEU A 154 -1.91 7.75 6.53
CA LEU A 154 -1.99 7.94 5.07
C LEU A 154 -0.97 8.98 4.57
N ARG A 155 -0.75 10.06 5.32
CA ARG A 155 0.26 11.07 5.01
C ARG A 155 1.69 10.56 5.18
N LEU A 156 1.97 9.82 6.26
CA LEU A 156 3.26 9.13 6.43
C LEU A 156 3.52 8.11 5.31
N TYR A 157 2.44 7.57 4.73
CA TYR A 157 2.49 6.67 3.58
C TYR A 157 2.68 7.39 2.21
N GLY A 158 2.58 8.72 2.18
CA GLY A 158 2.80 9.56 1.01
C GLY A 158 1.53 9.97 0.24
N LEU A 159 0.34 9.71 0.79
CA LEU A 159 -0.93 10.16 0.23
C LEU A 159 -1.23 11.61 0.62
N ILE A 160 -1.83 12.36 -0.30
CA ILE A 160 -2.19 13.77 -0.19
C ILE A 160 -3.70 13.91 -0.37
N ASP A 161 -4.31 14.68 0.52
CA ASP A 161 -5.77 14.81 0.62
C ASP A 161 -6.36 15.90 -0.29
N PHE A 162 -6.10 15.79 -1.60
CA PHE A 162 -6.66 16.71 -2.58
C PHE A 162 -8.19 16.75 -2.52
N GLY A 163 -8.73 17.93 -2.22
CA GLY A 163 -10.17 18.19 -2.22
C GLY A 163 -10.96 17.44 -1.16
N TRP A 164 -10.36 16.90 -0.10
CA TRP A 164 -11.07 16.04 0.87
C TRP A 164 -12.33 16.68 1.49
N ARG A 165 -12.21 17.92 1.97
CA ARG A 165 -13.36 18.64 2.58
C ARG A 165 -14.44 18.93 1.56
N GLU A 166 -14.04 19.38 0.37
CA GLU A 166 -14.96 19.67 -0.73
C GLU A 166 -15.66 18.39 -1.20
N LEU A 167 -14.95 17.26 -1.28
CA LEU A 167 -15.49 15.94 -1.64
C LEU A 167 -16.55 15.45 -0.65
N ALA A 168 -16.37 15.73 0.65
CA ALA A 168 -17.32 15.33 1.68
C ALA A 168 -18.69 15.97 1.46
N SER A 169 -18.73 17.27 1.17
CA SER A 169 -19.96 18.04 0.93
C SER A 169 -20.46 18.03 -0.51
N LEU A 170 -19.66 17.55 -1.47
CA LEU A 170 -20.03 17.52 -2.88
C LEU A 170 -21.24 16.61 -3.13
N ASP A 171 -22.24 17.09 -3.85
CA ASP A 171 -23.34 16.28 -4.36
C ASP A 171 -22.93 15.66 -5.72
N PRO A 172 -22.86 14.32 -5.85
CA PRO A 172 -22.55 13.66 -7.12
C PRO A 172 -23.58 13.91 -8.23
N ALA A 173 -24.82 14.30 -7.89
CA ALA A 173 -25.86 14.61 -8.87
C ALA A 173 -25.67 15.99 -9.51
N ASP A 174 -24.98 16.91 -8.82
CA ASP A 174 -24.64 18.23 -9.34
C ASP A 174 -23.44 18.15 -10.30
N LYS A 175 -23.75 18.01 -11.59
CA LYS A 175 -22.73 17.84 -12.64
C LYS A 175 -21.79 19.04 -12.75
N GLU A 176 -22.27 20.26 -12.52
CA GLU A 176 -21.43 21.46 -12.63
C GLU A 176 -20.45 21.53 -11.46
N ALA A 177 -20.92 21.29 -10.24
CA ALA A 177 -20.07 21.23 -9.06
C ALA A 177 -19.03 20.11 -9.18
N VAL A 178 -19.42 18.94 -9.71
CA VAL A 178 -18.51 17.82 -9.97
C VAL A 178 -17.43 18.21 -10.99
N VAL A 179 -17.78 18.86 -12.09
CA VAL A 179 -16.82 19.31 -13.11
C VAL A 179 -15.84 20.33 -12.53
N ALA A 180 -16.33 21.33 -11.79
CA ALA A 180 -15.48 22.33 -11.13
C ALA A 180 -14.53 21.69 -10.11
N PHE A 181 -15.04 20.74 -9.32
CA PHE A 181 -14.24 19.97 -8.37
C PHE A 181 -13.14 19.15 -9.07
N LYS A 182 -13.46 18.43 -10.15
CA LYS A 182 -12.49 17.64 -10.92
C LYS A 182 -11.44 18.56 -11.57
N ALA A 183 -11.83 19.67 -12.19
CA ALA A 183 -10.88 20.62 -12.76
C ALA A 183 -9.88 21.16 -11.72
N LYS A 184 -10.34 21.33 -10.47
CA LYS A 184 -9.48 21.80 -9.38
C LYS A 184 -8.58 20.71 -8.81
N TRP A 185 -9.05 19.47 -8.69
CA TRP A 185 -8.39 18.44 -7.87
C TRP A 185 -7.95 17.18 -8.60
N ASP A 186 -8.35 16.97 -9.85
CA ASP A 186 -7.93 15.79 -10.63
C ASP A 186 -6.42 15.82 -10.86
N VAL A 187 -5.71 14.90 -10.20
CA VAL A 187 -4.25 14.80 -10.30
C VAL A 187 -3.84 14.52 -11.76
N LYS A 188 -4.72 13.88 -12.54
CA LYS A 188 -4.48 13.58 -13.96
C LYS A 188 -4.47 14.84 -14.85
N GLN A 189 -4.97 15.97 -14.34
CA GLN A 189 -5.10 17.24 -15.07
C GLN A 189 -4.16 18.34 -14.55
N PHE A 190 -3.32 18.04 -13.56
CA PHE A 190 -2.41 19.05 -13.00
C PHE A 190 -1.39 19.50 -14.04
N SER A 191 -0.94 20.76 -13.97
CA SER A 191 0.20 21.21 -14.76
C SER A 191 1.50 20.62 -14.24
N ARG A 192 2.58 20.69 -15.02
CA ARG A 192 3.90 20.21 -14.59
C ARG A 192 4.41 20.96 -13.35
N GLU A 193 4.18 22.27 -13.26
CA GLU A 193 4.57 23.06 -12.07
C GLU A 193 3.83 22.57 -10.82
N ARG A 194 2.52 22.31 -10.96
CA ARG A 194 1.69 21.81 -9.85
C ARG A 194 2.06 20.38 -9.46
N MET A 195 2.41 19.53 -10.43
CA MET A 195 2.92 18.19 -10.15
C MET A 195 4.23 18.23 -9.37
N LEU A 196 5.17 19.10 -9.77
CA LEU A 196 6.45 19.27 -9.05
C LEU A 196 6.24 19.85 -7.65
N SER A 197 5.31 20.80 -7.45
CA SER A 197 5.05 21.33 -6.11
C SER A 197 4.52 20.27 -5.14
N CYS A 198 3.78 19.28 -5.65
CA CYS A 198 3.12 18.26 -4.83
C CYS A 198 3.93 16.96 -4.69
N PHE A 199 4.68 16.58 -5.73
CA PHE A 199 5.24 15.23 -5.87
C PHE A 199 6.73 15.19 -6.20
N ARG A 200 7.48 16.28 -6.06
CA ARG A 200 8.93 16.27 -6.34
C ARG A 200 9.70 15.25 -5.47
N GLN A 201 10.70 14.59 -6.07
CA GLN A 201 11.65 13.72 -5.38
C GLN A 201 12.62 14.54 -4.52
N TYR A 202 13.07 13.95 -3.42
CA TYR A 202 14.03 14.62 -2.55
C TYR A 202 15.38 14.79 -3.26
N GLY A 203 15.91 16.01 -3.27
CA GLY A 203 17.25 16.31 -3.79
C GLY A 203 17.37 16.49 -5.31
N VAL A 204 16.29 16.28 -6.09
CA VAL A 204 16.30 16.45 -7.56
C VAL A 204 15.00 17.12 -8.05
N ASN A 205 15.05 17.81 -9.19
CA ASN A 205 13.87 18.47 -9.79
C ASN A 205 13.04 17.50 -10.66
N GLU A 206 12.78 16.32 -10.13
CA GLU A 206 12.07 15.24 -10.81
C GLU A 206 10.81 14.85 -10.04
N ILE A 207 9.83 14.30 -10.74
CA ILE A 207 8.57 13.84 -10.13
C ILE A 207 8.79 12.45 -9.51
N ASN A 208 8.28 12.27 -8.29
CA ASN A 208 8.24 10.98 -7.63
C ASN A 208 7.09 10.16 -8.21
N LYS A 209 7.40 9.34 -9.22
CA LYS A 209 6.43 8.50 -9.94
C LYS A 209 5.61 7.63 -8.99
N LYS A 210 6.25 6.95 -8.02
CA LYS A 210 5.57 6.12 -7.01
C LYS A 210 4.54 6.92 -6.21
N ARG A 211 4.87 8.15 -5.78
CA ARG A 211 3.96 9.01 -5.03
C ARG A 211 2.79 9.49 -5.89
N VAL A 212 3.03 9.84 -7.15
CA VAL A 212 1.96 10.17 -8.12
C VAL A 212 1.02 8.99 -8.30
N ILE A 213 1.56 7.79 -8.57
CA ILE A 213 0.78 6.55 -8.72
C ILE A 213 -0.14 6.32 -7.51
N LYS A 214 0.42 6.38 -6.28
CA LYS A 214 -0.37 6.23 -5.04
C LYS A 214 -1.56 7.18 -4.99
N ASN A 215 -1.33 8.44 -5.34
CA ASN A 215 -2.35 9.49 -5.23
C ASN A 215 -3.42 9.39 -6.32
N ILE A 216 -3.07 8.98 -7.54
CA ILE A 216 -4.04 8.70 -8.60
C ILE A 216 -4.95 7.53 -8.19
N ILE A 217 -4.36 6.41 -7.74
CA ILE A 217 -5.13 5.22 -7.31
C ILE A 217 -6.07 5.58 -6.15
N TYR A 218 -5.55 6.27 -5.12
CA TYR A 218 -6.34 6.66 -3.95
C TYR A 218 -7.44 7.66 -4.29
N GLN A 219 -7.17 8.65 -5.15
CA GLN A 219 -8.18 9.59 -5.63
C GLN A 219 -9.31 8.89 -6.38
N LEU A 220 -8.96 8.00 -7.31
CA LEU A 220 -9.94 7.24 -8.09
C LEU A 220 -10.84 6.40 -7.16
N TRP A 221 -10.27 5.69 -6.19
CA TRP A 221 -11.04 4.93 -5.21
C TRP A 221 -12.04 5.81 -4.43
N ARG A 222 -11.60 6.98 -3.94
CA ARG A 222 -12.48 7.91 -3.22
C ARG A 222 -13.63 8.41 -4.11
N TRP A 223 -13.33 8.70 -5.37
CA TRP A 223 -14.32 9.21 -6.31
C TRP A 223 -15.33 8.13 -6.72
N ILE A 224 -14.88 6.88 -6.86
CA ILE A 224 -15.76 5.72 -7.05
C ILE A 224 -16.68 5.54 -5.84
N LYS A 225 -16.13 5.57 -4.62
CA LYS A 225 -16.93 5.46 -3.38
C LYS A 225 -17.95 6.58 -3.23
N LYS A 226 -17.62 7.80 -3.68
CA LYS A 226 -18.52 8.97 -3.66
C LYS A 226 -19.56 8.93 -4.79
N GLY A 227 -19.38 8.12 -5.83
CA GLY A 227 -20.26 8.08 -7.00
C GLY A 227 -19.98 9.15 -8.06
N ILE A 228 -18.79 9.78 -8.00
CA ILE A 228 -18.34 10.77 -9.00
C ILE A 228 -17.72 10.09 -10.22
N GLU A 229 -17.08 8.94 -10.00
CA GLU A 229 -16.56 8.09 -11.06
C GLU A 229 -17.28 6.74 -11.03
N PRO A 230 -17.63 6.16 -12.19
CA PRO A 230 -18.08 4.80 -12.23
C PRO A 230 -16.94 3.85 -11.87
N LYS A 231 -17.28 2.64 -11.42
CA LYS A 231 -16.33 1.54 -11.39
C LYS A 231 -15.82 1.26 -12.81
N GLY A 232 -14.57 0.86 -12.93
CA GLY A 232 -14.02 0.37 -14.19
C GLY A 232 -14.70 -0.92 -14.62
N ASP A 233 -14.56 -1.23 -15.91
CA ASP A 233 -15.04 -2.43 -16.60
C ASP A 233 -13.89 -3.29 -17.15
N GLY A 234 -12.64 -2.84 -16.96
CA GLY A 234 -11.43 -3.51 -17.45
C GLY A 234 -10.68 -4.28 -16.36
N ASN A 235 -9.56 -4.89 -16.76
CA ASN A 235 -8.61 -5.48 -15.82
C ASN A 235 -7.64 -4.43 -15.25
N ILE A 236 -6.71 -4.85 -14.39
CA ILE A 236 -5.71 -3.97 -13.77
C ILE A 236 -4.88 -3.20 -14.81
N ARG A 237 -4.67 -3.79 -16.01
CA ARG A 237 -3.91 -3.16 -17.11
C ARG A 237 -4.61 -1.89 -17.62
N SER A 238 -5.93 -1.84 -17.59
CA SER A 238 -6.69 -0.65 -18.00
C SER A 238 -6.41 0.54 -17.08
N LEU A 239 -6.31 0.33 -15.76
CA LEU A 239 -5.92 1.39 -14.83
C LEU A 239 -4.47 1.83 -15.07
N TRP A 240 -3.56 0.88 -15.35
CA TRP A 240 -2.19 1.23 -15.73
C TRP A 240 -2.17 2.19 -16.92
N TYR A 241 -2.97 1.98 -17.96
CA TYR A 241 -2.98 2.88 -19.12
C TYR A 241 -3.41 4.31 -18.77
N GLN A 242 -4.34 4.49 -17.82
CA GLN A 242 -4.71 5.81 -17.33
C GLN A 242 -3.53 6.49 -16.61
N VAL A 243 -2.84 5.76 -15.74
CA VAL A 243 -1.69 6.26 -14.99
C VAL A 243 -0.50 6.53 -15.92
N LYS A 244 -0.24 5.62 -16.88
CA LYS A 244 0.81 5.73 -17.89
C LYS A 244 0.69 7.04 -18.66
N THR A 245 -0.51 7.43 -19.08
CA THR A 245 -0.73 8.67 -19.83
C THR A 245 -0.37 9.90 -19.00
N VAL A 246 -0.72 9.92 -17.70
CA VAL A 246 -0.36 11.02 -16.80
C VAL A 246 1.15 11.07 -16.58
N LEU A 247 1.80 9.92 -16.36
CA LEU A 247 3.25 9.85 -16.23
C LEU A 247 3.92 10.35 -17.52
N ALA A 248 3.50 9.86 -18.68
CA ALA A 248 4.02 10.27 -19.99
C ALA A 248 3.84 11.76 -20.25
N TYR A 249 2.69 12.35 -19.90
CA TYR A 249 2.43 13.78 -20.06
C TYR A 249 3.35 14.67 -19.21
N HIS A 250 3.76 14.18 -18.04
CA HIS A 250 4.64 14.91 -17.13
C HIS A 250 6.10 14.49 -17.20
N SER A 251 6.42 13.53 -18.04
CA SER A 251 7.75 12.94 -18.15
C SER A 251 8.34 13.14 -19.54
N ASP A 252 9.63 13.45 -19.58
CA ASP A 252 10.50 13.14 -20.72
C ASP A 252 11.01 11.66 -20.65
N ILE A 253 10.37 10.79 -19.83
CA ILE A 253 11.03 9.66 -19.13
C ILE A 253 10.07 8.51 -18.74
N LEU A 254 9.18 8.05 -19.64
CA LEU A 254 8.50 6.77 -19.40
C LEU A 254 9.55 5.65 -19.53
N GLU A 255 9.80 4.93 -18.43
CA GLU A 255 10.83 3.89 -18.36
C GLU A 255 10.23 2.49 -18.33
N ALA A 256 11.01 1.49 -18.73
CA ALA A 256 10.58 0.10 -18.71
C ALA A 256 10.13 -0.36 -17.31
N GLY A 257 10.70 0.20 -16.23
CA GLY A 257 10.36 -0.16 -14.84
C GLY A 257 9.12 0.56 -14.26
N ASP A 258 8.50 1.49 -14.98
CA ASP A 258 7.36 2.24 -14.44
C ASP A 258 6.10 1.38 -14.30
N VAL A 259 5.95 0.41 -15.19
CA VAL A 259 4.86 -0.57 -15.12
C VAL A 259 4.98 -1.42 -13.85
N ASP A 260 6.19 -1.88 -13.53
CA ASP A 260 6.46 -2.65 -12.31
C ASP A 260 6.24 -1.79 -11.08
N THR A 261 6.66 -0.51 -11.14
CA THR A 261 6.39 0.45 -10.07
C THR A 261 4.89 0.61 -9.83
N PHE A 262 4.06 0.63 -10.89
CA PHE A 262 2.61 0.66 -10.77
C PHE A 262 2.05 -0.60 -10.11
N TYR A 263 2.38 -1.79 -10.63
CA TYR A 263 1.86 -3.04 -10.08
C TYR A 263 2.27 -3.25 -8.62
N ASN A 264 3.55 -3.00 -8.30
CA ASN A 264 4.06 -3.08 -6.94
C ASN A 264 3.37 -2.07 -6.00
N THR A 265 3.10 -0.85 -6.48
CA THR A 265 2.41 0.17 -5.68
C THR A 265 0.94 -0.20 -5.44
N LEU A 266 0.24 -0.69 -6.45
CA LEU A 266 -1.14 -1.13 -6.31
C LEU A 266 -1.24 -2.33 -5.35
N GLN A 267 -0.34 -3.30 -5.50
CA GLN A 267 -0.24 -4.46 -4.60
C GLN A 267 0.07 -4.03 -3.16
N GLU A 268 1.04 -3.13 -2.95
CA GLU A 268 1.36 -2.56 -1.63
C GLU A 268 0.13 -1.93 -0.97
N MET A 269 -0.65 -1.14 -1.73
CA MET A 269 -1.84 -0.45 -1.21
C MET A 269 -2.99 -1.41 -0.86
N ILE A 270 -3.18 -2.48 -1.63
CA ILE A 270 -4.26 -3.45 -1.45
C ILE A 270 -3.89 -4.53 -0.44
N GLU A 271 -2.72 -5.13 -0.58
CA GLU A 271 -2.36 -6.35 0.15
C GLU A 271 -1.63 -6.07 1.45
N GLU A 272 -0.76 -5.06 1.49
CA GLU A 272 0.04 -4.72 2.68
C GLU A 272 -0.61 -3.64 3.53
N LYS A 273 -1.20 -2.62 2.89
CA LYS A 273 -1.85 -1.50 3.59
C LYS A 273 -3.35 -1.67 3.75
N GLU A 274 -3.94 -2.61 3.01
CA GLU A 274 -5.37 -2.96 3.10
C GLU A 274 -6.29 -1.73 3.00
N LEU A 275 -5.90 -0.75 2.17
CA LEU A 275 -6.64 0.51 2.03
C LEU A 275 -7.97 0.32 1.30
N PHE A 276 -8.00 -0.64 0.37
CA PHE A 276 -9.13 -0.96 -0.49
C PHE A 276 -8.89 -2.32 -1.15
N ARG A 277 -9.92 -2.84 -1.83
CA ARG A 277 -9.92 -4.14 -2.51
C ARG A 277 -9.82 -3.96 -4.03
N TYR A 278 -9.32 -4.95 -4.77
CA TYR A 278 -9.34 -4.90 -6.25
C TYR A 278 -10.76 -4.70 -6.79
N LYS A 279 -11.74 -5.40 -6.21
CA LYS A 279 -13.16 -5.28 -6.59
C LYS A 279 -13.77 -3.89 -6.35
N ASP A 280 -13.17 -3.06 -5.48
CA ASP A 280 -13.68 -1.71 -5.23
C ASP A 280 -13.54 -0.82 -6.48
N PHE A 281 -12.56 -1.11 -7.34
CA PHE A 281 -12.35 -0.42 -8.61
C PHE A 281 -13.18 -0.99 -9.77
N GLY A 282 -13.80 -2.15 -9.59
CA GLY A 282 -14.52 -2.86 -10.66
C GLY A 282 -13.64 -3.77 -11.53
N PHE A 283 -12.40 -4.06 -11.13
CA PHE A 283 -11.58 -5.02 -11.86
C PHE A 283 -12.20 -6.40 -11.87
N PHE A 284 -12.30 -7.02 -13.04
CA PHE A 284 -12.82 -8.38 -13.16
C PHE A 284 -11.73 -9.43 -12.89
N ASP A 285 -12.16 -10.55 -12.32
CA ASP A 285 -11.34 -11.75 -12.14
C ASP A 285 -11.28 -12.54 -13.45
N GLU A 286 -10.12 -12.57 -14.10
CA GLU A 286 -9.89 -13.33 -15.34
C GLU A 286 -10.04 -14.85 -15.16
N THR A 287 -10.09 -15.34 -13.92
CA THR A 287 -10.27 -16.76 -13.59
C THR A 287 -11.69 -17.13 -13.17
N ALA A 288 -12.66 -16.21 -13.34
CA ALA A 288 -14.05 -16.40 -12.91
C ALA A 288 -14.69 -17.67 -13.51
N ASP A 289 -14.38 -18.03 -14.75
CA ASP A 289 -14.93 -19.22 -15.42
C ASP A 289 -14.34 -20.54 -14.90
N TRP A 290 -13.29 -20.49 -14.08
CA TRP A 290 -12.58 -21.68 -13.57
C TRP A 290 -12.91 -21.99 -12.11
N ARG A 291 -13.97 -21.37 -11.59
CA ARG A 291 -14.45 -21.53 -10.23
C ARG A 291 -15.97 -21.55 -10.18
N ALA A 292 -16.52 -22.20 -9.16
CA ALA A 292 -17.94 -22.11 -8.83
C ALA A 292 -18.15 -22.40 -7.35
N VAL A 293 -19.19 -21.80 -6.77
CA VAL A 293 -19.64 -22.11 -5.42
C VAL A 293 -20.70 -23.21 -5.48
N GLY A 294 -20.51 -24.27 -4.70
CA GLY A 294 -21.42 -25.42 -4.66
C GLY A 294 -22.73 -25.11 -3.94
N GLU A 295 -23.83 -25.76 -4.32
CA GLU A 295 -25.14 -25.52 -3.72
C GLU A 295 -25.44 -26.38 -2.49
N VAL A 296 -24.72 -27.49 -2.29
CA VAL A 296 -24.98 -28.45 -1.18
C VAL A 296 -23.89 -28.36 -0.11
N LEU A 297 -22.63 -28.34 -0.53
CA LEU A 297 -21.45 -28.27 0.33
C LEU A 297 -20.57 -27.06 -0.06
N PRO A 298 -21.10 -25.81 -0.06
CA PRO A 298 -20.33 -24.64 -0.49
C PRO A 298 -19.03 -24.43 0.29
N HIS A 299 -19.01 -24.86 1.55
CA HIS A 299 -17.87 -24.75 2.47
C HIS A 299 -16.75 -25.77 2.19
N VAL A 300 -17.00 -26.80 1.40
CA VAL A 300 -15.95 -27.72 0.93
C VAL A 300 -15.46 -27.19 -0.41
N VAL A 301 -14.18 -26.85 -0.49
CA VAL A 301 -13.59 -26.21 -1.66
C VAL A 301 -12.51 -27.10 -2.23
N LEU A 302 -12.75 -27.65 -3.43
CA LEU A 302 -11.77 -28.44 -4.15
C LEU A 302 -10.93 -27.56 -5.06
N VAL A 303 -9.61 -27.62 -4.93
CA VAL A 303 -8.71 -26.64 -5.54
C VAL A 303 -7.59 -27.32 -6.30
N THR A 304 -7.27 -26.80 -7.48
CA THR A 304 -6.07 -27.18 -8.24
C THR A 304 -5.36 -25.93 -8.76
N GLU A 305 -4.05 -26.01 -8.96
CA GLU A 305 -3.31 -24.99 -9.70
C GLU A 305 -3.29 -25.26 -11.21
N LYS A 306 -3.49 -26.52 -11.61
CA LYS A 306 -3.32 -26.93 -13.00
C LYS A 306 -4.62 -26.86 -13.76
N LYS A 307 -4.62 -26.03 -14.81
CA LYS A 307 -5.73 -25.96 -15.78
C LYS A 307 -6.07 -27.33 -16.36
N GLY A 308 -5.09 -28.22 -16.56
CA GLY A 308 -5.30 -29.59 -17.03
C GLY A 308 -6.19 -30.46 -16.11
N LEU A 309 -6.30 -30.10 -14.83
CA LEU A 309 -7.13 -30.79 -13.84
C LEU A 309 -8.48 -30.13 -13.59
N LEU A 310 -8.80 -29.01 -14.24
CA LEU A 310 -10.05 -28.27 -14.03
C LEU A 310 -11.28 -29.18 -14.12
N PHE A 311 -11.44 -29.90 -15.25
CA PHE A 311 -12.60 -30.78 -15.44
C PHE A 311 -12.64 -31.96 -14.47
N PHE A 312 -11.47 -32.43 -14.03
CA PHE A 312 -11.38 -33.52 -13.05
C PHE A 312 -11.90 -33.05 -11.68
N ILE A 313 -11.41 -31.91 -11.19
CA ILE A 313 -11.88 -31.38 -9.90
C ILE A 313 -13.33 -30.87 -9.98
N GLN A 314 -13.72 -30.27 -11.10
CA GLN A 314 -15.09 -29.80 -11.32
C GLN A 314 -16.08 -30.96 -11.27
N SER A 315 -15.76 -32.09 -11.91
CA SER A 315 -16.59 -33.30 -11.88
C SER A 315 -16.77 -33.83 -10.46
N MET A 316 -15.66 -33.95 -9.70
CA MET A 316 -15.71 -34.41 -8.31
C MET A 316 -16.52 -33.48 -7.41
N ALA A 317 -16.31 -32.16 -7.52
CA ALA A 317 -17.01 -31.16 -6.71
C ALA A 317 -18.50 -31.13 -7.03
N THR A 318 -18.86 -31.06 -8.33
CA THR A 318 -20.25 -31.03 -8.78
C THR A 318 -21.02 -32.27 -8.34
N ALA A 319 -20.39 -33.46 -8.35
CA ALA A 319 -21.03 -34.71 -7.95
C ALA A 319 -21.57 -34.72 -6.50
N VAL A 320 -21.04 -33.86 -5.63
CA VAL A 320 -21.47 -33.72 -4.23
C VAL A 320 -21.98 -32.31 -3.91
N GLY A 321 -22.11 -31.46 -4.92
CA GLY A 321 -22.50 -30.06 -4.77
C GLY A 321 -21.51 -29.22 -3.96
N ALA A 322 -20.22 -29.53 -3.99
CA ALA A 322 -19.13 -28.77 -3.37
C ALA A 322 -18.64 -27.63 -4.28
N SER A 323 -17.90 -26.69 -3.70
CA SER A 323 -17.26 -25.59 -4.44
C SER A 323 -15.96 -26.06 -5.08
N TYR A 324 -15.55 -25.41 -6.17
CA TYR A 324 -14.24 -25.64 -6.77
C TYR A 324 -13.58 -24.36 -7.28
N MET A 325 -12.26 -24.40 -7.40
CA MET A 325 -11.45 -23.33 -7.99
C MET A 325 -10.22 -23.90 -8.67
N THR A 326 -9.94 -23.47 -9.90
CA THR A 326 -8.65 -23.70 -10.56
C THR A 326 -7.87 -22.41 -10.65
N LEU A 327 -6.63 -22.43 -10.16
CA LEU A 327 -5.69 -21.31 -10.20
C LEU A 327 -4.87 -21.35 -11.51
N LYS A 328 -3.91 -20.43 -11.62
CA LYS A 328 -2.92 -20.37 -12.72
C LYS A 328 -1.57 -19.95 -12.12
N GLY A 329 -0.92 -20.88 -11.45
CA GLY A 329 0.19 -20.61 -10.54
C GLY A 329 -0.28 -20.13 -9.15
N GLU A 330 0.45 -19.17 -8.59
CA GLU A 330 0.12 -18.57 -7.29
C GLU A 330 -1.27 -17.91 -7.30
N PRO A 331 -2.07 -18.07 -6.22
CA PRO A 331 -3.41 -17.50 -6.14
C PRO A 331 -3.33 -15.97 -6.10
N THR A 332 -4.10 -15.33 -6.97
CA THR A 332 -4.18 -13.87 -7.02
C THR A 332 -5.18 -13.35 -5.99
N MET A 333 -4.87 -12.21 -5.37
CA MET A 333 -5.78 -11.60 -4.39
C MET A 333 -7.14 -11.23 -5.00
N ILE A 334 -7.19 -10.81 -6.27
CA ILE A 334 -8.46 -10.53 -6.96
C ILE A 334 -9.36 -11.77 -7.04
N ALA A 335 -8.83 -12.94 -7.40
CA ALA A 335 -9.62 -14.16 -7.47
C ALA A 335 -10.13 -14.58 -6.09
N MET A 336 -9.27 -14.46 -5.06
CA MET A 336 -9.65 -14.77 -3.67
C MET A 336 -10.66 -13.77 -3.10
N GLU A 337 -10.61 -12.51 -3.51
CA GLU A 337 -11.60 -11.50 -3.12
C GLU A 337 -13.00 -11.84 -3.62
N TYR A 338 -13.14 -12.11 -4.92
CA TYR A 338 -14.44 -12.43 -5.52
C TYR A 338 -14.96 -13.77 -5.01
N PHE A 339 -14.16 -14.82 -5.13
CA PHE A 339 -14.58 -16.15 -4.71
C PHE A 339 -14.84 -16.24 -3.20
N GLY A 340 -14.01 -15.56 -2.40
CA GLY A 340 -14.19 -15.52 -0.95
C GLY A 340 -15.48 -14.82 -0.52
N ASP A 341 -15.92 -13.76 -1.21
CA ASP A 341 -17.20 -13.12 -0.89
C ASP A 341 -18.39 -14.01 -1.27
N GLU A 342 -18.35 -14.63 -2.46
CA GLU A 342 -19.40 -15.57 -2.90
C GLU A 342 -19.51 -16.78 -1.96
N LEU A 343 -18.37 -17.33 -1.53
CA LEU A 343 -18.31 -18.39 -0.52
C LEU A 343 -18.89 -17.91 0.81
N LYS A 344 -18.53 -16.71 1.27
CA LYS A 344 -19.01 -16.19 2.56
C LYS A 344 -20.53 -16.06 2.57
N GLU A 345 -21.09 -15.53 1.48
CA GLU A 345 -22.53 -15.38 1.29
C GLU A 345 -23.24 -16.74 1.31
N LYS A 346 -22.77 -17.70 0.51
CA LYS A 346 -23.39 -19.03 0.38
C LYS A 346 -23.16 -19.93 1.60
N CYS A 347 -22.02 -19.82 2.28
CA CYS A 347 -21.68 -20.64 3.44
C CYS A 347 -22.31 -20.15 4.74
N GLY A 348 -22.84 -18.91 4.78
CA GLY A 348 -23.41 -18.32 5.99
C GLY A 348 -22.42 -18.27 7.17
N GLY A 349 -21.12 -18.14 6.89
CA GLY A 349 -20.05 -18.13 7.90
C GLY A 349 -19.54 -19.51 8.35
N ARG A 350 -20.00 -20.61 7.77
CA ARG A 350 -19.41 -21.94 8.02
C ARG A 350 -17.92 -21.96 7.63
N PRO A 351 -17.01 -22.45 8.49
CA PRO A 351 -15.60 -22.56 8.16
C PRO A 351 -15.36 -23.41 6.90
N LEU A 352 -14.40 -22.99 6.09
CA LEU A 352 -14.05 -23.65 4.84
C LEU A 352 -13.09 -24.82 5.10
N VAL A 353 -13.31 -25.92 4.38
CA VAL A 353 -12.33 -26.99 4.24
C VAL A 353 -11.76 -26.96 2.83
N LEU A 354 -10.47 -26.69 2.72
CA LEU A 354 -9.77 -26.61 1.44
C LEU A 354 -9.14 -27.97 1.12
N LEU A 355 -9.54 -28.58 0.01
CA LEU A 355 -9.03 -29.86 -0.47
C LEU A 355 -8.20 -29.61 -1.73
N CYS A 356 -6.88 -29.71 -1.60
CA CYS A 356 -5.95 -29.23 -2.62
C CYS A 356 -5.32 -30.37 -3.42
N VAL A 357 -5.37 -30.24 -4.74
CA VAL A 357 -4.67 -31.05 -5.75
C VAL A 357 -3.59 -30.16 -6.36
N THR A 358 -2.42 -30.12 -5.73
CA THR A 358 -1.24 -29.40 -6.24
C THR A 358 -0.04 -30.33 -6.27
N ASP A 359 1.02 -29.92 -6.97
CA ASP A 359 2.25 -30.67 -7.02
C ASP A 359 2.83 -30.92 -5.62
N VAL A 360 3.51 -32.05 -5.48
CA VAL A 360 4.24 -32.45 -4.28
C VAL A 360 5.62 -31.83 -4.38
N ASP A 361 5.67 -30.51 -4.20
CA ASP A 361 6.89 -29.72 -4.29
C ASP A 361 6.78 -28.41 -3.46
N PRO A 362 7.85 -27.59 -3.38
CA PRO A 362 7.82 -26.33 -2.64
C PRO A 362 6.83 -25.28 -3.19
N ALA A 363 6.54 -25.31 -4.49
CA ALA A 363 5.62 -24.37 -5.12
C ALA A 363 4.16 -24.72 -4.77
N GLY A 364 3.78 -26.00 -4.87
CA GLY A 364 2.47 -26.50 -4.47
C GLY A 364 2.15 -26.20 -3.00
N GLU A 365 3.13 -26.34 -2.10
CA GLU A 365 3.01 -25.92 -0.70
C GLU A 365 2.80 -24.41 -0.55
N SER A 366 3.50 -23.60 -1.36
CA SER A 366 3.32 -22.14 -1.37
C SER A 366 1.91 -21.75 -1.77
N ILE A 367 1.39 -22.35 -2.86
CA ILE A 367 0.05 -22.13 -3.38
C ILE A 367 -1.01 -22.45 -2.33
N GLN A 368 -0.95 -23.63 -1.71
CA GLN A 368 -1.92 -24.06 -0.69
C GLN A 368 -1.98 -23.07 0.48
N ARG A 369 -0.81 -22.67 0.98
CA ARG A 369 -0.69 -21.73 2.10
C ARG A 369 -1.20 -20.33 1.73
N ASN A 370 -0.83 -19.83 0.56
CA ASN A 370 -1.21 -18.49 0.11
C ASN A 370 -2.72 -18.41 -0.19
N LEU A 371 -3.30 -19.48 -0.73
CA LEU A 371 -4.74 -19.61 -0.92
C LEU A 371 -5.48 -19.54 0.42
N ALA A 372 -5.07 -20.37 1.38
CA ALA A 372 -5.68 -20.37 2.71
C ALA A 372 -5.57 -18.99 3.36
N LYS A 373 -4.40 -18.35 3.27
CA LYS A 373 -4.17 -17.00 3.81
C LYS A 373 -5.05 -15.94 3.15
N GLY A 374 -5.23 -15.98 1.82
CA GLY A 374 -6.04 -14.99 1.13
C GLY A 374 -7.54 -15.19 1.35
N LEU A 375 -8.03 -16.42 1.33
CA LEU A 375 -9.43 -16.73 1.69
C LEU A 375 -9.74 -16.45 3.17
N ALA A 376 -8.74 -16.58 4.05
CA ALA A 376 -8.87 -16.24 5.47
C ALA A 376 -9.19 -14.75 5.73
N LYS A 377 -8.99 -13.87 4.74
CA LYS A 377 -9.39 -12.45 4.86
C LYS A 377 -10.91 -12.26 4.88
N THR A 378 -11.68 -13.19 4.32
CA THR A 378 -13.14 -13.10 4.22
C THR A 378 -13.87 -14.24 4.92
N ASN A 379 -13.26 -15.42 5.03
CA ASN A 379 -13.85 -16.65 5.56
C ASN A 379 -12.99 -17.26 6.67
N ALA A 380 -13.61 -17.98 7.61
CA ALA A 380 -12.85 -18.84 8.51
C ALA A 380 -12.35 -20.08 7.75
N ILE A 381 -11.11 -20.51 7.98
CA ILE A 381 -10.55 -21.75 7.43
C ILE A 381 -10.50 -22.78 8.55
N GLU A 382 -11.19 -23.91 8.39
CA GLU A 382 -11.11 -25.03 9.34
C GLU A 382 -9.79 -25.77 9.16
N ARG A 383 -9.50 -26.20 7.92
CA ARG A 383 -8.26 -26.90 7.57
C ARG A 383 -8.01 -26.90 6.07
N THR A 384 -6.74 -27.11 5.73
CA THR A 384 -6.27 -27.37 4.37
C THR A 384 -5.76 -28.80 4.31
N VAL A 385 -6.27 -29.60 3.38
CA VAL A 385 -5.91 -31.01 3.19
C VAL A 385 -5.30 -31.18 1.82
N ARG A 386 -4.13 -31.83 1.78
CA ARG A 386 -3.52 -32.21 0.52
C ARG A 386 -4.07 -33.56 0.05
N LEU A 387 -4.63 -33.60 -1.15
CA LEU A 387 -5.14 -34.84 -1.73
C LEU A 387 -4.05 -35.65 -2.44
N VAL A 388 -2.95 -35.03 -2.87
CA VAL A 388 -1.82 -35.69 -3.53
C VAL A 388 -0.55 -35.62 -2.67
N ASP A 389 -0.01 -36.76 -2.24
CA ASP A 389 1.28 -36.84 -1.55
C ASP A 389 2.05 -38.11 -1.97
N THR A 390 3.25 -38.30 -1.43
CA THR A 390 4.13 -39.42 -1.82
C THR A 390 3.54 -40.80 -1.50
N SER A 391 2.54 -40.92 -0.62
CA SER A 391 1.90 -42.21 -0.33
C SER A 391 0.89 -42.66 -1.40
N LEU A 392 0.58 -41.81 -2.39
CA LEU A 392 -0.17 -42.25 -3.58
C LEU A 392 0.66 -43.08 -4.57
N TYR A 393 1.99 -43.04 -4.43
CA TYR A 393 2.93 -43.58 -5.38
C TYR A 393 3.74 -44.72 -4.77
N THR A 394 4.05 -45.73 -5.58
CA THR A 394 5.04 -46.73 -5.23
C THR A 394 6.45 -46.17 -5.40
N ASP A 395 7.44 -46.77 -4.75
CA ASP A 395 8.84 -46.36 -4.86
C ASP A 395 9.34 -46.37 -6.31
N GLN A 396 8.87 -47.33 -7.11
CA GLN A 396 9.21 -47.41 -8.54
C GLN A 396 8.58 -46.27 -9.34
N GLN A 397 7.33 -45.92 -9.05
CA GLN A 397 6.68 -44.77 -9.69
C GLN A 397 7.41 -43.48 -9.35
N ILE A 398 7.70 -43.24 -8.07
CA ILE A 398 8.45 -42.04 -7.62
C ILE A 398 9.78 -41.94 -8.37
N LYS A 399 10.55 -43.03 -8.50
CA LYS A 399 11.82 -43.01 -9.23
C LYS A 399 11.71 -42.55 -10.69
N ILE A 400 10.58 -42.85 -11.36
CA ILE A 400 10.36 -42.55 -12.78
C ILE A 400 9.81 -41.12 -12.98
N ILE A 401 8.87 -40.69 -12.14
CA ILE A 401 8.09 -39.47 -12.37
C ILE A 401 8.64 -38.23 -11.67
N ARG A 402 9.57 -38.40 -10.72
CA ARG A 402 10.13 -37.30 -9.94
C ARG A 402 11.04 -36.41 -10.80
N TRP A 403 10.97 -35.09 -10.62
CA TRP A 403 11.89 -34.14 -11.28
C TRP A 403 12.63 -33.31 -10.22
N PRO A 404 13.84 -32.83 -10.54
CA PRO A 404 14.62 -32.04 -9.60
C PRO A 404 13.99 -30.67 -9.36
N THR A 405 13.76 -30.31 -8.10
CA THR A 405 13.25 -28.99 -7.69
C THR A 405 14.32 -28.10 -7.06
N ALA A 406 15.32 -28.70 -6.39
CA ALA A 406 16.42 -27.96 -5.78
C ALA A 406 17.71 -28.78 -5.73
N TYR A 407 18.84 -28.08 -5.82
CA TYR A 407 20.18 -28.63 -5.72
C TYR A 407 20.96 -27.90 -4.63
N TYR A 408 21.68 -28.64 -3.81
CA TYR A 408 22.61 -28.06 -2.85
C TYR A 408 23.81 -28.97 -2.62
N LEU A 409 24.93 -28.37 -2.22
CA LEU A 409 26.13 -29.07 -1.80
C LEU A 409 26.16 -29.10 -0.27
N LYS A 410 26.47 -30.25 0.30
CA LYS A 410 26.63 -30.45 1.74
C LYS A 410 28.02 -30.98 2.07
N LYS A 411 28.66 -30.44 3.10
CA LYS A 411 29.92 -30.92 3.68
C LYS A 411 29.87 -30.73 5.20
N GLY A 412 29.73 -31.83 5.95
CA GLY A 412 29.39 -31.75 7.38
C GLY A 412 28.05 -31.03 7.58
N ASP A 413 28.04 -30.00 8.42
CA ASP A 413 26.87 -29.13 8.66
C ASP A 413 26.76 -27.96 7.66
N GLU A 414 27.79 -27.75 6.83
CA GLU A 414 27.78 -26.68 5.86
C GLU A 414 26.91 -27.05 4.65
N ILE A 415 25.97 -26.17 4.31
CA ILE A 415 25.06 -26.30 3.16
C ILE A 415 25.19 -25.05 2.30
N LYS A 416 25.39 -25.24 0.99
CA LYS A 416 25.39 -24.16 -0.01
C LYS A 416 24.52 -24.49 -1.21
N PRO A 417 23.74 -23.53 -1.74
CA PRO A 417 22.95 -23.76 -2.94
C PRO A 417 23.84 -24.08 -4.15
N ALA A 418 23.39 -25.00 -5.00
CA ALA A 418 24.06 -25.32 -6.26
C ALA A 418 23.22 -24.77 -7.43
N PRO A 419 23.84 -24.13 -8.44
CA PRO A 419 23.10 -23.62 -9.59
C PRO A 419 22.22 -24.69 -10.26
N PRO A 420 21.02 -24.33 -10.73
CA PRO A 420 20.41 -22.99 -10.76
C PRO A 420 19.68 -22.59 -9.46
N THR A 421 19.75 -23.39 -8.39
CA THR A 421 19.04 -23.11 -7.14
C THR A 421 19.61 -21.86 -6.47
N SER A 422 18.75 -20.90 -6.17
CA SER A 422 19.10 -19.72 -5.37
C SER A 422 19.06 -20.02 -3.87
N LYS A 423 19.72 -19.19 -3.05
CA LYS A 423 19.67 -19.34 -1.59
C LYS A 423 18.23 -19.28 -1.05
N SER A 424 17.42 -18.34 -1.55
CA SER A 424 16.03 -18.19 -1.13
C SER A 424 15.16 -19.39 -1.53
N TRP A 425 15.39 -19.96 -2.72
CA TRP A 425 14.69 -21.16 -3.16
C TRP A 425 15.09 -22.38 -2.34
N LEU A 426 16.38 -22.54 -2.04
CA LEU A 426 16.86 -23.64 -1.20
C LEU A 426 16.22 -23.62 0.19
N THR A 427 16.12 -22.44 0.81
CA THR A 427 15.43 -22.31 2.11
C THR A 427 13.96 -22.75 2.03
N LYS A 428 13.25 -22.40 0.95
CA LYS A 428 11.87 -22.86 0.73
C LYS A 428 11.81 -24.38 0.54
N ALA A 429 12.71 -24.94 -0.26
CA ALA A 429 12.75 -26.35 -0.57
C ALA A 429 13.06 -27.22 0.66
N LEU A 430 14.03 -26.82 1.50
CA LEU A 430 14.36 -27.54 2.73
C LEU A 430 13.19 -27.51 3.72
N ARG A 431 12.56 -26.34 3.92
CA ARG A 431 11.39 -26.22 4.79
C ARG A 431 10.21 -27.06 4.31
N TRP A 432 9.99 -27.12 3.00
CA TRP A 432 8.98 -28.00 2.42
C TRP A 432 9.33 -29.48 2.63
N PHE A 433 10.60 -29.86 2.47
CA PHE A 433 11.02 -31.24 2.62
C PHE A 433 10.82 -31.76 4.06
N GLU A 434 10.98 -30.89 5.06
CA GLU A 434 10.61 -31.18 6.46
C GLU A 434 9.12 -31.51 6.61
N THR A 435 8.23 -30.81 5.91
CA THR A 435 6.78 -31.12 5.97
C THR A 435 6.45 -32.45 5.30
N MET A 436 7.30 -32.93 4.39
CA MET A 436 7.24 -34.27 3.81
C MET A 436 7.90 -35.33 4.70
N GLN A 437 8.17 -35.01 5.97
CA GLN A 437 8.85 -35.90 6.93
C GLN A 437 10.21 -36.39 6.45
N ASN A 438 10.89 -35.60 5.62
CA ASN A 438 12.17 -35.94 5.01
C ASN A 438 12.15 -37.25 4.22
N ASP A 439 11.08 -37.51 3.44
CA ASP A 439 10.93 -38.72 2.63
C ASP A 439 12.17 -38.98 1.74
N PRO A 440 12.98 -40.02 2.02
CA PRO A 440 14.24 -40.25 1.35
C PRO A 440 14.06 -40.59 -0.14
N ARG A 441 12.85 -41.00 -0.55
CA ARG A 441 12.53 -41.30 -1.95
C ARG A 441 12.57 -40.05 -2.83
N LEU A 442 12.52 -38.86 -2.25
CA LEU A 442 12.65 -37.57 -2.93
C LEU A 442 14.08 -37.00 -2.90
N LEU A 443 15.08 -37.81 -2.53
CA LEU A 443 16.49 -37.41 -2.57
C LEU A 443 17.30 -38.22 -3.58
N LYS A 444 18.37 -37.59 -4.07
CA LYS A 444 19.51 -38.25 -4.73
C LYS A 444 20.79 -37.63 -4.20
N PHE A 445 21.77 -38.48 -3.92
CA PHE A 445 23.10 -38.11 -3.46
C PHE A 445 24.08 -38.43 -4.58
N GLU A 446 24.95 -37.48 -4.89
CA GLU A 446 26.02 -37.60 -5.87
C GLU A 446 27.30 -37.06 -5.25
N ASP A 447 28.40 -37.81 -5.36
CA ASP A 447 29.70 -37.32 -4.91
C ASP A 447 30.14 -36.15 -5.78
N ALA A 448 30.62 -35.08 -5.14
CA ALA A 448 31.21 -33.91 -5.79
C ALA A 448 32.68 -33.76 -5.35
N ALA A 449 33.43 -32.93 -6.06
CA ALA A 449 34.83 -32.67 -5.75
C ALA A 449 35.02 -32.12 -4.32
N ASP A 450 36.22 -32.31 -3.77
CA ASP A 450 36.66 -31.73 -2.49
C ASP A 450 35.86 -32.14 -1.25
N GLY A 451 35.29 -33.36 -1.28
CA GLY A 451 34.52 -33.93 -0.17
C GLY A 451 33.14 -33.30 0.02
N TRP A 452 32.61 -32.66 -1.02
CA TRP A 452 31.22 -32.20 -1.06
C TRP A 452 30.30 -33.32 -1.57
N THR A 453 29.09 -33.40 -1.03
CA THR A 453 28.02 -34.23 -1.62
C THR A 453 27.00 -33.31 -2.26
N LYS A 454 26.72 -33.51 -3.54
CA LYS A 454 25.60 -32.87 -4.22
C LYS A 454 24.31 -33.62 -3.90
N ILE A 455 23.37 -32.90 -3.30
CA ILE A 455 22.06 -33.41 -2.95
C ILE A 455 21.03 -32.76 -3.88
N THR A 456 20.23 -33.60 -4.51
CA THR A 456 19.08 -33.18 -5.31
C THR A 456 17.80 -33.51 -4.56
N ILE A 457 16.97 -32.50 -4.35
CA ILE A 457 15.60 -32.66 -3.86
C ILE A 457 14.67 -32.76 -5.07
N PHE A 458 13.76 -33.73 -5.07
CA PHE A 458 12.79 -33.94 -6.15
C PHE A 458 11.36 -33.61 -5.73
N GLY A 459 10.54 -33.19 -6.69
CA GLY A 459 9.08 -33.05 -6.57
C GLY A 459 8.31 -34.10 -7.41
N ILE A 460 6.98 -34.15 -7.26
CA ILE A 460 6.07 -35.04 -8.02
C ILE A 460 4.80 -34.31 -8.50
N GLU A 461 4.35 -34.55 -9.74
CA GLU A 461 3.37 -33.74 -10.47
C GLU A 461 2.01 -34.24 -10.02
N ALA A 462 1.11 -33.35 -9.63
CA ALA A 462 -0.26 -33.73 -9.31
C ALA A 462 -0.94 -34.45 -10.48
N ASP A 463 -0.61 -34.06 -11.71
CA ASP A 463 -1.14 -34.70 -12.93
C ASP A 463 -0.70 -36.16 -13.10
N SER A 464 0.40 -36.56 -12.45
CA SER A 464 0.87 -37.94 -12.45
C SER A 464 0.14 -38.82 -11.43
N ALA A 465 -0.66 -38.22 -10.54
CA ALA A 465 -1.42 -38.97 -9.53
C ALA A 465 -2.52 -39.81 -10.18
N ASP A 466 -2.71 -41.02 -9.66
CA ASP A 466 -3.86 -41.85 -10.03
C ASP A 466 -5.16 -41.16 -9.60
N ARG A 467 -5.96 -40.75 -10.60
CA ARG A 467 -7.23 -40.04 -10.39
C ARG A 467 -8.19 -40.80 -9.49
N GLN A 468 -8.24 -42.14 -9.56
CA GLN A 468 -9.12 -42.94 -8.70
C GLN A 468 -8.69 -42.87 -7.24
N LYS A 469 -7.38 -42.86 -6.98
CA LYS A 469 -6.86 -42.71 -5.61
C LYS A 469 -7.12 -41.31 -5.06
N VAL A 470 -6.99 -40.28 -5.89
CA VAL A 470 -7.31 -38.89 -5.52
C VAL A 470 -8.80 -38.76 -5.19
N GLU A 471 -9.69 -39.33 -6.01
CA GLU A 471 -11.13 -39.34 -5.76
C GLU A 471 -11.49 -40.12 -4.48
N ALA A 472 -10.84 -41.26 -4.24
CA ALA A 472 -11.04 -42.03 -3.01
C ALA A 472 -10.66 -41.21 -1.76
N ARG A 473 -9.57 -40.45 -1.81
CA ARG A 473 -9.19 -39.54 -0.71
C ARG A 473 -10.17 -38.39 -0.53
N PHE A 474 -10.63 -37.79 -1.62
CA PHE A 474 -11.68 -36.76 -1.58
C PHE A 474 -12.93 -37.31 -0.87
N ARG A 475 -13.41 -38.49 -1.26
CA ARG A 475 -14.57 -39.14 -0.63
C ARG A 475 -14.32 -39.45 0.85
N ALA A 476 -13.14 -39.95 1.20
CA ALA A 476 -12.78 -40.23 2.60
C ALA A 476 -12.80 -38.96 3.47
N GLU A 477 -12.37 -37.81 2.93
CA GLU A 477 -12.48 -36.53 3.63
C GLU A 477 -13.94 -36.10 3.83
N LEU A 478 -14.81 -36.30 2.83
CA LEU A 478 -16.24 -36.02 2.99
C LEU A 478 -16.92 -36.92 4.02
N GLU A 479 -16.55 -38.21 4.07
CA GLU A 479 -17.05 -39.14 5.07
C GLU A 479 -16.63 -38.73 6.49
N LYS A 480 -15.38 -38.28 6.68
CA LYS A 480 -14.91 -37.73 7.98
C LYS A 480 -15.70 -36.51 8.42
N MET A 481 -16.26 -35.74 7.48
CA MET A 481 -17.12 -34.57 7.75
C MET A 481 -18.59 -34.93 7.99
N GLY A 482 -18.97 -36.21 7.84
CA GLY A 482 -20.37 -36.63 7.85
C GLY A 482 -21.17 -36.08 6.66
N ALA A 483 -20.50 -35.59 5.61
CA ALA A 483 -21.13 -34.97 4.45
C ALA A 483 -21.64 -36.00 3.43
N VAL A 484 -21.13 -37.23 3.49
CA VAL A 484 -21.55 -38.36 2.65
C VAL A 484 -21.65 -39.60 3.54
N GLY A 485 -22.72 -40.38 3.40
CA GLY A 485 -22.88 -41.64 4.15
C GLY A 485 -21.83 -42.69 3.74
N PRO A 486 -21.45 -43.63 4.62
CA PRO A 486 -20.43 -44.63 4.32
C PRO A 486 -20.80 -45.42 3.07
N ALA A 487 -19.82 -45.63 2.19
CA ALA A 487 -19.99 -46.30 0.89
C ALA A 487 -20.74 -47.64 0.97
N ARG A 488 -22.08 -47.62 0.85
CA ARG A 488 -22.88 -48.82 0.54
C ARG A 488 -22.85 -49.01 -0.98
N ASN A 489 -21.91 -49.86 -1.42
CA ASN A 489 -21.89 -50.59 -2.69
C ASN A 489 -22.92 -50.15 -3.75
N GLN A 490 -22.55 -49.15 -4.57
CA GLN A 490 -23.27 -48.87 -5.83
C GLN A 490 -23.21 -50.04 -6.84
N ALA A 491 -22.34 -51.04 -6.61
CA ALA A 491 -22.32 -52.30 -7.38
C ALA A 491 -23.60 -53.16 -7.24
N ALA A 492 -24.42 -52.94 -6.21
CA ALA A 492 -25.68 -53.69 -6.04
C ALA A 492 -26.87 -53.12 -6.84
N LYS A 493 -26.80 -51.87 -7.31
CA LYS A 493 -27.89 -51.23 -8.10
C LYS A 493 -27.78 -51.43 -9.61
N MET A 494 -26.63 -51.86 -10.14
CA MET A 494 -26.47 -52.20 -11.57
C MET A 494 -26.73 -53.68 -11.90
N ARG A 495 -27.03 -54.53 -10.91
CA ARG A 495 -27.47 -55.93 -11.13
C ARG A 495 -29.00 -56.13 -11.07
N LYS A 496 -29.78 -55.06 -10.99
CA LYS A 496 -31.26 -55.09 -11.02
C LYS A 496 -31.84 -54.05 -11.97
N LYS A 497 -31.21 -53.82 -13.12
CA LYS A 497 -31.86 -53.24 -14.29
C LYS A 497 -31.61 -54.11 -15.50
#